data_AF-A0A2J6RQQ3-F1
#
_entry.id   AF-A0A2J6RQQ3-F1
#
_cell.length_a   1.000
_cell.length_b   1.000
_cell.length_c   1.000
_cell.angle_alpha   90.00
_cell.angle_beta   90.00
_cell.angle_gamma   90.00
#
_symmetry.space_group_name_H-M   'P 1'
#
loop_
_entity.id
_entity.type
_entity.pdbx_description
1 polymer ?
#
loop_
_entity_poly.entity_id
_entity_poly.type
_entity_poly.pdbx_seq_one_letter_code
_entity_poly.pdbx_strand_id
1 'polypeptide(L)'
;STSASQPVITSFPVIPLTTTFTPPADCSGFYEPSFTVGVVDPYTTCLPSGFVLGTTNYFSPGLICPVGYSTACHDTAGVSSITTVNCCPVRGDVSMSCGDFRNLDHTNSFWGTFFCTWYCSASTSLLMTLSSSSGVTSTVEVAYTPGMGLNAYGVRMVYESTDVSTTGASTTATQSSTSSSSGPTGGSSSGSGGTSGGTIAAAVVVPVVVLLALLGAFLWWRRRR
;
A
#
# COMPACT_ATOMS: atom_id res chain seq x y z
N SER A 1 13.48 11.69 33.95
CA SER A 1 12.86 11.04 32.79
C SER A 1 13.65 11.38 31.56
N THR A 2 14.46 10.46 31.06
CA THR A 2 15.31 10.67 29.88
C THR A 2 14.46 10.38 28.65
N SER A 3 13.93 11.43 28.02
CA SER A 3 13.22 11.30 26.74
C SER A 3 14.25 10.84 25.71
N ALA A 4 14.12 9.62 25.20
CA ALA A 4 14.98 9.14 24.13
C ALA A 4 14.71 10.03 22.89
N SER A 5 15.74 10.76 22.45
CA SER A 5 15.70 11.47 21.17
C SER A 5 15.52 10.43 20.07
N GLN A 6 14.36 10.45 19.41
CA GLN A 6 14.12 9.61 18.25
C GLN A 6 15.18 9.92 17.18
N PRO A 7 15.69 8.92 16.46
CA PRO A 7 16.63 9.16 15.37
C PRO A 7 15.94 10.00 14.28
N VAL A 8 16.52 11.15 13.96
CA VAL A 8 16.06 11.99 12.86
C VAL A 8 16.41 11.29 11.54
N ILE A 9 15.40 10.92 10.75
CA ILE A 9 15.62 10.34 9.43
C ILE A 9 15.89 11.49 8.45
N THR A 10 17.10 11.55 7.92
CA THR A 10 17.57 12.61 7.00
C THR A 10 17.84 12.12 5.59
N SER A 11 17.63 10.83 5.32
CA SER A 11 17.87 10.21 4.02
C SER A 11 16.73 9.25 3.70
N PHE A 12 16.18 9.38 2.48
CA PHE A 12 15.07 8.58 2.00
C PHE A 12 15.42 7.92 0.67
N PRO A 13 14.89 6.72 0.38
CA PRO A 13 14.97 6.15 -0.96
C PRO A 13 14.35 7.09 -1.99
N VAL A 14 15.02 7.26 -3.14
CA VAL A 14 14.51 8.11 -4.23
C VAL A 14 13.46 7.33 -5.03
N ILE A 15 12.24 7.32 -4.53
CA ILE A 15 11.06 6.79 -5.20
C ILE A 15 10.08 7.96 -5.34
N PRO A 16 10.08 8.68 -6.47
CA PRO A 16 9.31 9.90 -6.59
C PRO A 16 7.82 9.62 -6.71
N LEU A 17 7.01 10.42 -6.02
CA LEU A 17 5.56 10.52 -6.20
C LEU A 17 5.19 11.99 -6.42
N THR A 18 5.62 12.50 -7.57
CA THR A 18 5.46 13.91 -7.97
C THR A 18 4.24 14.14 -8.87
N THR A 19 3.59 13.06 -9.31
CA THR A 19 2.36 13.10 -10.11
C THR A 19 1.27 12.30 -9.42
N THR A 20 0.01 12.64 -9.68
CA THR A 20 -1.14 11.90 -9.14
C THR A 20 -1.16 10.46 -9.64
N PHE A 21 -1.05 9.49 -8.73
CA PHE A 21 -1.35 8.08 -9.00
C PHE A 21 -2.85 7.86 -8.96
N THR A 22 -3.40 7.21 -9.99
CA THR A 22 -4.80 6.79 -10.05
C THR A 22 -4.86 5.28 -9.88
N PRO A 23 -5.42 4.76 -8.77
CA PRO A 23 -5.60 3.33 -8.59
C PRO A 23 -6.49 2.72 -9.68
N PRO A 24 -6.33 1.43 -9.98
CA PRO A 24 -7.31 0.66 -10.76
C PRO A 24 -8.74 0.76 -10.21
N ALA A 25 -9.75 0.57 -11.06
CA ALA A 25 -11.16 0.76 -10.68
C ALA A 25 -11.67 -0.26 -9.64
N ASP A 26 -11.00 -1.40 -9.49
CA ASP A 26 -11.26 -2.43 -8.47
C ASP A 26 -10.66 -2.09 -7.09
N CYS A 27 -9.85 -1.04 -7.01
CA CYS A 27 -9.24 -0.51 -5.78
C CYS A 27 -10.12 0.55 -5.12
N SER A 28 -11.38 0.20 -4.86
CA SER A 28 -12.35 1.06 -4.20
C SER A 28 -13.22 0.34 -3.17
N GLY A 29 -12.73 -0.80 -2.64
CA GLY A 29 -13.53 -1.73 -1.85
C GLY A 29 -13.12 -1.79 -0.36
N PHE A 30 -14.06 -2.26 0.44
CA PHE A 30 -13.79 -2.73 1.80
C PHE A 30 -13.66 -4.25 1.78
N TYR A 31 -12.64 -4.77 2.44
CA TYR A 31 -12.29 -6.18 2.43
C TYR A 31 -12.11 -6.70 3.85
N GLU A 32 -12.45 -7.96 4.03
CA GLU A 32 -12.15 -8.70 5.24
C GLU A 32 -11.36 -9.95 4.84
N PRO A 33 -10.02 -9.82 4.66
CA PRO A 33 -9.17 -10.93 4.23
C PRO A 33 -9.02 -12.02 5.31
N SER A 34 -9.32 -11.68 6.57
CA SER A 34 -9.48 -12.60 7.70
C SER A 34 -10.66 -12.12 8.54
N PHE A 35 -11.42 -13.05 9.14
CA PHE A 35 -12.69 -12.85 9.90
C PHE A 35 -12.63 -11.84 11.09
N THR A 36 -11.55 -11.09 11.23
CA THR A 36 -11.32 -10.18 12.36
C THR A 36 -10.74 -8.82 11.97
N VAL A 37 -10.40 -8.59 10.69
CA VAL A 37 -9.73 -7.35 10.29
C VAL A 37 -10.34 -6.77 9.01
N GLY A 38 -11.04 -5.65 9.16
CA GLY A 38 -11.50 -4.84 8.04
C GLY A 38 -10.36 -3.99 7.46
N VAL A 39 -10.16 -4.08 6.15
CA VAL A 39 -9.11 -3.39 5.40
C VAL A 39 -9.68 -2.69 4.16
N VAL A 40 -9.27 -1.46 3.89
CA VAL A 40 -9.51 -0.81 2.59
C VAL A 40 -8.42 -1.25 1.62
N ASP A 41 -8.82 -1.77 0.47
CA ASP A 41 -7.95 -2.13 -0.66
C ASP A 41 -6.65 -2.85 -0.23
N PRO A 42 -6.72 -4.13 0.21
CA PRO A 42 -5.62 -4.85 0.86
C PRO A 42 -4.49 -5.25 -0.10
N TYR A 43 -4.54 -4.84 -1.37
CA TYR A 43 -3.59 -5.24 -2.40
C TYR A 43 -2.64 -4.09 -2.73
N THR A 44 -1.34 -4.37 -2.79
CA THR A 44 -0.33 -3.36 -3.15
C THR A 44 -0.45 -2.87 -4.59
N THR A 45 -1.17 -3.60 -5.45
CA THR A 45 -1.54 -3.15 -6.80
C THR A 45 -2.45 -1.92 -6.79
N CYS A 46 -3.10 -1.63 -5.66
CA CYS A 46 -3.90 -0.43 -5.43
C CYS A 46 -3.09 0.79 -4.97
N LEU A 47 -1.77 0.63 -4.86
CA LEU A 47 -0.87 1.66 -4.35
C LEU A 47 0.11 2.12 -5.43
N PRO A 48 0.72 3.31 -5.27
CA PRO A 48 1.68 3.80 -6.23
C PRO A 48 2.84 2.83 -6.46
N SER A 49 3.35 2.80 -7.69
CA SER A 49 4.49 1.96 -8.05
C SER A 49 5.70 2.26 -7.17
N GLY A 50 6.36 1.22 -6.65
CA GLY A 50 7.48 1.36 -5.71
C GLY A 50 7.06 1.37 -4.24
N PHE A 51 5.75 1.30 -3.94
CA PHE A 51 5.29 1.03 -2.59
C PHE A 51 5.85 -0.32 -2.10
N VAL A 52 6.46 -0.32 -0.91
CA VAL A 52 6.86 -1.56 -0.24
C VAL A 52 6.30 -1.62 1.17
N LEU A 53 5.91 -2.81 1.58
CA LEU A 53 5.43 -3.07 2.94
C LEU A 53 6.59 -2.92 3.92
N GLY A 54 6.63 -1.80 4.62
CA GLY A 54 7.65 -1.53 5.64
C GLY A 54 7.37 -0.27 6.42
N THR A 55 7.86 -0.21 7.66
CA THR A 55 7.63 0.93 8.56
C THR A 55 8.42 2.19 8.16
N THR A 56 9.36 2.04 7.24
CA THR A 56 10.26 3.09 6.73
C THR A 56 10.06 3.36 5.23
N ASN A 57 8.96 2.88 4.64
CA ASN A 57 8.66 3.17 3.24
C ASN A 57 8.15 4.61 3.09
N TYR A 58 8.87 5.41 2.33
CA TYR A 58 8.50 6.77 1.98
C TYR A 58 8.75 6.99 0.49
N PHE A 59 7.84 7.71 -0.16
CA PHE A 59 8.11 8.33 -1.46
C PHE A 59 8.87 9.63 -1.24
N SER A 60 9.95 9.83 -1.99
CA SER A 60 10.78 11.03 -1.89
C SER A 60 11.39 11.36 -3.27
N PRO A 61 11.16 12.57 -3.82
CA PRO A 61 10.17 13.55 -3.33
C PRO A 61 8.74 13.04 -3.53
N GLY A 62 7.89 13.21 -2.53
CA GLY A 62 6.46 12.91 -2.60
C GLY A 62 5.63 14.16 -2.37
N LEU A 63 4.93 14.61 -3.41
CA LEU A 63 4.27 15.93 -3.44
C LEU A 63 2.74 15.83 -3.52
N ILE A 64 2.21 14.72 -4.03
CA ILE A 64 0.79 14.60 -4.36
C ILE A 64 0.25 13.26 -3.86
N CYS A 65 -0.81 13.30 -3.04
CA CYS A 65 -1.53 12.09 -2.62
C CYS A 65 -2.22 11.41 -3.82
N PRO A 66 -2.36 10.08 -3.82
CA PRO A 66 -3.13 9.37 -4.84
C PRO A 66 -4.59 9.84 -4.97
N VAL A 67 -5.23 9.53 -6.10
CA VAL A 67 -6.68 9.71 -6.24
C VAL A 67 -7.41 8.88 -5.19
N GLY A 68 -8.40 9.50 -4.54
CA GLY A 68 -9.15 8.87 -3.46
C GLY A 68 -8.38 8.81 -2.15
N TYR A 69 -7.28 9.55 -2.01
CA TYR A 69 -6.56 9.76 -0.76
C TYR A 69 -6.53 11.25 -0.42
N SER A 70 -6.47 11.56 0.87
CA SER A 70 -6.30 12.92 1.40
C SER A 70 -5.09 12.98 2.32
N THR A 71 -4.50 14.17 2.47
CA THR A 71 -3.46 14.42 3.47
C THR A 71 -4.06 14.33 4.86
N ALA A 72 -3.83 13.21 5.56
CA ALA A 72 -4.41 12.95 6.87
C ALA A 72 -3.58 13.55 8.01
N CYS A 73 -2.25 13.58 7.86
CA CYS A 73 -1.35 14.26 8.78
C CYS A 73 -0.01 14.58 8.11
N HIS A 74 0.74 15.48 8.74
CA HIS A 74 2.10 15.82 8.37
C HIS A 74 2.96 16.06 9.62
N ASP A 75 4.27 15.89 9.50
CA ASP A 75 5.24 16.11 10.57
C ASP A 75 6.53 16.75 10.03
N THR A 76 7.12 17.64 10.83
CA THR A 76 8.40 18.32 10.59
C THR A 76 9.36 18.17 11.78
N ALA A 77 9.04 17.33 12.77
CA ALA A 77 9.71 17.23 14.07
C ALA A 77 11.18 16.76 14.04
N GLY A 78 11.74 16.44 12.87
CA GLY A 78 13.14 16.02 12.71
C GLY A 78 14.05 17.13 12.17
N VAL A 79 13.75 17.61 10.96
CA VAL A 79 14.47 18.70 10.28
C VAL A 79 13.43 19.65 9.73
N SER A 80 13.54 20.94 10.03
CA SER A 80 12.53 21.93 9.61
C SER A 80 12.37 22.08 8.10
N SER A 81 13.38 21.68 7.31
CA SER A 81 13.33 21.67 5.84
C SER A 81 12.64 20.43 5.27
N ILE A 82 12.40 19.39 6.07
CA ILE A 82 11.83 18.10 5.64
C ILE A 82 10.41 18.01 6.18
N THR A 83 9.43 17.86 5.29
CA THR A 83 8.05 17.57 5.66
C THR A 83 7.73 16.13 5.31
N THR A 84 7.31 15.37 6.33
CA THR A 84 6.71 14.05 6.12
C THR A 84 5.20 14.21 6.02
N VAL A 85 4.59 13.57 5.04
CA VAL A 85 3.13 13.54 4.83
C VAL A 85 2.66 12.10 4.86
N ASN A 86 1.49 11.86 5.45
CA ASN A 86 0.80 10.57 5.34
C ASN A 86 -0.56 10.79 4.68
N CYS A 87 -0.73 10.18 3.50
CA CYS A 87 -1.99 10.19 2.77
C CYS A 87 -2.82 8.98 3.16
N CYS A 88 -4.09 9.20 3.50
CA CYS A 88 -5.03 8.14 3.85
C CYS A 88 -6.23 8.11 2.89
N PRO A 89 -6.81 6.93 2.64
CA PRO A 89 -7.91 6.81 1.69
C PRO A 89 -9.19 7.44 2.23
N VAL A 90 -10.00 7.91 1.29
CA VAL A 90 -11.36 8.41 1.50
C VAL A 90 -12.30 7.60 0.60
N ARG A 91 -13.34 7.01 1.19
CA ARG A 91 -14.31 6.12 0.51
C ARG A 91 -15.72 6.45 0.99
N GLY A 92 -16.48 7.22 0.20
CA GLY A 92 -17.79 7.71 0.62
C GLY A 92 -17.68 8.47 1.95
N ASP A 93 -18.40 8.00 2.98
CA ASP A 93 -18.39 8.59 4.32
C ASP A 93 -17.22 8.11 5.21
N VAL A 94 -16.43 7.15 4.74
CA VAL A 94 -15.23 6.66 5.44
C VAL A 94 -14.04 7.53 5.04
N SER A 95 -13.74 8.55 5.84
CA SER A 95 -12.48 9.31 5.76
C SER A 95 -11.52 8.82 6.83
N MET A 96 -10.42 8.20 6.42
CA MET A 96 -9.45 7.64 7.36
C MET A 96 -8.48 8.70 7.87
N SER A 97 -8.04 8.51 9.11
CA SER A 97 -7.08 9.38 9.80
C SER A 97 -5.75 8.67 9.96
N CYS A 98 -4.70 9.42 10.23
CA CYS A 98 -3.45 8.84 10.70
C CYS A 98 -3.72 8.09 12.01
N GLY A 99 -3.47 6.78 12.00
CA GLY A 99 -3.43 6.02 13.23
C GLY A 99 -2.33 6.53 14.16
N ASP A 100 -2.51 6.34 15.47
CA ASP A 100 -1.46 6.70 16.42
C ASP A 100 -0.40 5.60 16.45
N PHE A 101 0.53 5.65 15.48
CA PHE A 101 1.62 4.68 15.34
C PHE A 101 2.63 4.77 16.48
N ARG A 102 2.53 5.74 17.38
CA ARG A 102 3.44 5.85 18.52
C ARG A 102 3.19 4.76 19.56
N ASN A 103 2.00 4.15 19.54
CA ASN A 103 1.52 3.23 20.57
C ASN A 103 1.12 1.84 20.05
N LEU A 104 1.09 1.62 18.73
CA LEU A 104 0.87 0.28 18.17
C LEU A 104 2.17 -0.49 18.18
N ASP A 105 2.13 -1.74 18.65
CA ASP A 105 3.30 -2.61 18.70
C ASP A 105 3.82 -2.92 17.28
N HIS A 106 4.86 -2.18 16.86
CA HIS A 106 5.54 -2.34 15.56
C HIS A 106 6.18 -3.72 15.39
N THR A 107 6.19 -4.57 16.43
CA THR A 107 6.72 -5.94 16.33
C THR A 107 5.79 -6.89 15.59
N ASN A 108 4.51 -6.53 15.42
CA ASN A 108 3.57 -7.32 14.61
C ASN A 108 3.53 -6.76 13.18
N SER A 109 4.39 -7.30 12.31
CA SER A 109 4.65 -6.81 10.93
C SER A 109 3.40 -6.63 10.06
N PHE A 110 2.29 -7.28 10.41
CA PHE A 110 1.02 -7.13 9.71
C PHE A 110 0.40 -5.73 9.88
N TRP A 111 0.43 -5.16 11.10
CA TRP A 111 -0.21 -3.87 11.40
C TRP A 111 0.69 -2.67 11.11
N GLY A 112 2.00 -2.86 11.13
CA GLY A 112 3.00 -1.81 10.97
C GLY A 112 3.03 -1.12 9.60
N THR A 113 2.19 -1.55 8.64
CA THR A 113 2.15 -1.00 7.28
C THR A 113 0.86 -0.29 6.94
N PHE A 114 -0.20 -0.44 7.74
CA PHE A 114 -1.46 0.21 7.44
C PHE A 114 -1.32 1.73 7.55
N PHE A 115 -0.78 2.33 8.62
CA PHE A 115 -0.61 3.79 8.64
C PHE A 115 -1.89 4.65 8.52
N CYS A 116 -3.07 4.06 8.31
CA CYS A 116 -4.35 4.74 8.29
C CYS A 116 -5.40 3.92 9.03
N THR A 117 -6.19 4.60 9.87
CA THR A 117 -7.27 4.00 10.64
C THR A 117 -8.53 4.83 10.54
N TRP A 118 -9.68 4.17 10.60
CA TRP A 118 -10.97 4.81 10.78
C TRP A 118 -11.70 4.09 11.89
N TYR A 119 -12.36 4.87 12.76
CA TYR A 119 -13.24 4.35 13.78
C TYR A 119 -14.66 4.79 13.47
N CYS A 120 -15.58 3.85 13.56
CA CYS A 120 -16.99 4.10 13.51
C CYS A 120 -17.38 4.96 14.73
N SER A 121 -17.93 6.15 14.47
CA SER A 121 -18.42 7.07 15.51
C SER A 121 -19.91 6.93 15.79
N ALA A 122 -20.67 6.46 14.80
CA ALA A 122 -22.10 6.19 14.87
C ALA A 122 -22.43 4.95 14.02
N SER A 123 -23.35 4.12 14.48
CA SER A 123 -23.67 2.85 13.82
C SER A 123 -23.99 3.04 12.33
N THR A 124 -23.34 2.25 11.47
CA THR A 124 -23.50 2.29 10.01
C THR A 124 -23.37 0.89 9.43
N SER A 125 -23.59 0.73 8.14
CA SER A 125 -23.34 -0.51 7.41
C SER A 125 -22.42 -0.28 6.22
N LEU A 126 -21.50 -1.22 6.01
CA LEU A 126 -20.53 -1.19 4.91
C LEU A 126 -20.64 -2.45 4.08
N LEU A 127 -20.62 -2.30 2.76
CA LEU A 127 -20.50 -3.44 1.85
C LEU A 127 -19.06 -3.94 1.84
N MET A 128 -18.84 -5.11 2.44
CA MET A 128 -17.53 -5.73 2.55
C MET A 128 -17.41 -6.95 1.67
N THR A 129 -16.27 -7.08 1.01
CA THR A 129 -15.88 -8.31 0.31
C THR A 129 -15.16 -9.22 1.29
N LEU A 130 -15.85 -10.28 1.70
CA LEU A 130 -15.30 -11.33 2.56
C LEU A 130 -14.54 -12.33 1.70
N SER A 131 -13.35 -12.73 2.15
CA SER A 131 -12.60 -13.82 1.54
C SER A 131 -12.74 -15.08 2.39
N SER A 132 -13.18 -16.19 1.79
CA SER A 132 -13.16 -17.49 2.47
C SER A 132 -11.76 -18.12 2.39
N SER A 133 -11.47 -19.04 3.31
CA SER A 133 -10.24 -19.86 3.24
C SER A 133 -10.12 -20.71 1.97
N SER A 134 -11.22 -20.88 1.22
CA SER A 134 -11.26 -21.56 -0.08
C SER A 134 -11.03 -20.63 -1.28
N GLY A 135 -10.76 -19.34 -1.05
CA GLY A 135 -10.56 -18.35 -2.11
C GLY A 135 -11.85 -17.85 -2.78
N VAL A 136 -13.01 -18.18 -2.22
CA VAL A 136 -14.30 -17.66 -2.67
C VAL A 136 -14.52 -16.29 -2.02
N THR A 137 -14.85 -15.30 -2.84
CA THR A 137 -15.20 -13.96 -2.36
C THR A 137 -16.72 -13.77 -2.37
N SER A 138 -17.24 -13.15 -1.32
CA SER A 138 -18.66 -12.78 -1.20
C SER A 138 -18.76 -11.34 -0.72
N THR A 139 -19.61 -10.54 -1.36
CA THR A 139 -19.90 -9.19 -0.88
C THR A 139 -21.13 -9.23 0.02
N VAL A 140 -20.99 -8.79 1.27
CA VAL A 140 -22.08 -8.73 2.25
C VAL A 140 -22.10 -7.38 2.95
N GLU A 141 -23.28 -7.01 3.42
CA GLU A 141 -23.45 -5.83 4.26
C GLU A 141 -23.06 -6.16 5.70
N VAL A 142 -22.08 -5.45 6.25
CA VAL A 142 -21.58 -5.63 7.62
C VAL A 142 -21.95 -4.41 8.44
N ALA A 143 -22.62 -4.64 9.57
CA ALA A 143 -22.94 -3.58 10.53
C ALA A 143 -21.69 -3.20 11.34
N TYR A 144 -21.35 -1.91 11.32
CA TYR A 144 -20.31 -1.29 12.12
C TYR A 144 -20.95 -0.52 13.27
N THR A 145 -20.59 -0.83 14.50
CA THR A 145 -21.02 -0.09 15.70
C THR A 145 -19.90 0.81 16.21
N PRO A 146 -20.21 1.83 17.05
CA PRO A 146 -19.19 2.71 17.60
C PRO A 146 -18.05 1.94 18.27
N GLY A 147 -16.80 2.29 17.89
CA GLY A 147 -15.59 1.63 18.37
C GLY A 147 -15.04 0.51 17.47
N MET A 148 -15.82 0.01 16.51
CA MET A 148 -15.29 -0.81 15.41
C MET A 148 -14.50 0.07 14.44
N GLY A 149 -13.55 -0.51 13.70
CA GLY A 149 -12.71 0.27 12.81
C GLY A 149 -12.16 -0.49 11.62
N LEU A 150 -11.63 0.30 10.69
CA LEU A 150 -10.96 -0.15 9.48
C LEU A 150 -9.51 0.25 9.51
N ASN A 151 -8.69 -0.53 8.80
CA ASN A 151 -7.30 -0.22 8.52
C ASN A 151 -7.13 -0.06 7.01
N ALA A 152 -6.13 0.67 6.57
CA ALA A 152 -5.79 0.80 5.16
C ALA A 152 -4.34 1.19 5.05
N TYR A 153 -3.69 0.89 3.92
CA TYR A 153 -2.33 1.34 3.66
C TYR A 153 -2.27 2.86 3.50
N GLY A 154 -1.33 3.48 4.20
CA GLY A 154 -1.03 4.90 4.15
C GLY A 154 0.14 5.14 3.22
N VAL A 155 -0.05 6.06 2.27
CA VAL A 155 1.01 6.46 1.36
C VAL A 155 1.81 7.55 2.05
N ARG A 156 2.99 7.17 2.53
CA ARG A 156 3.89 8.07 3.25
C ARG A 156 4.85 8.72 2.27
N MET A 157 4.95 10.04 2.37
CA MET A 157 5.71 10.87 1.46
C MET A 157 6.62 11.78 2.25
N VAL A 158 7.71 12.20 1.63
CA VAL A 158 8.62 13.20 2.15
C VAL A 158 8.97 14.17 1.05
N TYR A 159 8.96 15.46 1.37
CA TYR A 159 9.46 16.50 0.48
C TYR A 159 10.23 17.56 1.25
N GLU A 160 11.13 18.22 0.54
CA GLU A 160 11.86 19.41 0.98
C GLU A 160 11.34 20.67 0.28
N SER A 161 11.69 21.84 0.81
CA SER A 161 11.28 23.13 0.23
C SER A 161 11.75 23.32 -1.22
N THR A 162 12.89 22.73 -1.58
CA THR A 162 13.45 22.72 -2.94
C THR A 162 12.63 21.89 -3.92
N ASP A 163 11.96 20.83 -3.47
CA ASP A 163 11.13 19.96 -4.31
C ASP A 163 9.87 20.67 -4.82
N VAL A 164 9.30 21.53 -3.97
CA VAL A 164 8.06 22.27 -4.26
C VAL A 164 8.29 23.33 -5.35
N SER A 165 9.49 23.93 -5.40
CA SER A 165 9.83 25.00 -6.35
C SER A 165 9.98 24.49 -7.79
N THR A 166 10.35 23.23 -7.98
CA THR A 166 10.57 22.63 -9.31
C THR A 166 9.26 22.31 -10.04
N THR A 167 8.20 22.02 -9.30
CA THR A 167 6.89 21.64 -9.87
C THR A 167 6.13 22.82 -10.48
N GLY A 168 6.42 24.06 -10.04
CA GLY A 168 5.80 25.29 -10.60
C GLY A 168 6.41 25.79 -11.92
N ALA A 169 7.53 25.23 -12.38
CA ALA A 169 8.29 25.79 -13.51
C ALA A 169 7.92 25.21 -14.90
N SER A 170 6.99 24.25 -15.01
CA SER A 170 6.72 23.55 -16.27
C SER A 170 5.48 24.02 -17.06
N THR A 171 4.93 25.20 -16.74
CA THR A 171 3.89 25.84 -17.57
C THR A 171 4.23 27.30 -17.82
N THR A 172 5.16 27.58 -18.73
CA THR A 172 5.12 28.72 -19.69
C THR A 172 6.38 28.74 -20.58
N ALA A 173 6.11 28.85 -21.90
CA ALA A 173 6.98 29.24 -23.01
C ALA A 173 8.04 28.25 -23.53
N THR A 174 7.77 27.69 -24.72
CA THR A 174 8.58 28.03 -25.91
C THR A 174 7.71 27.95 -27.16
N GLN A 175 7.42 29.12 -27.74
CA GLN A 175 6.93 29.26 -29.10
C GLN A 175 7.99 28.82 -30.11
N SER A 176 7.49 28.15 -31.14
CA SER A 176 8.00 27.99 -32.50
C SER A 176 9.28 28.75 -32.88
N SER A 177 10.29 28.01 -33.31
CA SER A 177 11.16 28.45 -34.40
C SER A 177 11.54 27.25 -35.28
N THR A 178 10.93 27.24 -36.45
CA THR A 178 11.23 26.37 -37.59
C THR A 178 12.61 26.71 -38.13
N SER A 179 13.50 25.74 -38.27
CA SER A 179 14.67 25.85 -39.15
C SER A 179 15.05 24.48 -39.68
N SER A 180 14.72 24.30 -40.95
CA SER A 180 15.10 23.19 -41.83
C SER A 180 16.60 23.21 -42.13
N SER A 181 17.29 22.09 -41.95
CA SER A 181 18.45 21.75 -42.77
C SER A 181 18.66 20.24 -42.84
N SER A 182 19.02 19.82 -44.04
CA SER A 182 18.97 18.49 -44.64
C SER A 182 20.32 17.78 -44.65
N GLY A 183 20.32 16.45 -44.52
CA GLY A 183 21.41 15.59 -45.02
C GLY A 183 21.73 14.35 -44.16
N PRO A 184 22.18 13.22 -44.75
CA PRO A 184 21.54 11.91 -44.48
C PRO A 184 22.50 10.76 -44.05
N THR A 185 21.91 9.56 -43.93
CA THR A 185 22.51 8.18 -44.01
C THR A 185 23.43 7.71 -42.87
N GLY A 186 23.35 6.47 -42.33
CA GLY A 186 22.54 5.30 -42.64
C GLY A 186 22.88 4.08 -41.73
N GLY A 187 22.12 2.99 -41.93
CA GLY A 187 22.40 1.60 -41.50
C GLY A 187 21.94 1.22 -40.09
N SER A 188 21.38 0.05 -39.76
CA SER A 188 20.82 -1.13 -40.45
C SER A 188 20.36 -2.13 -39.36
N SER A 189 19.52 -3.12 -39.74
CA SER A 189 19.07 -4.34 -39.01
C SER A 189 17.99 -4.14 -37.93
N SER A 190 16.76 -4.68 -37.99
CA SER A 190 16.15 -5.93 -38.48
C SER A 190 16.47 -7.20 -37.67
N GLY A 191 15.44 -7.75 -37.03
CA GLY A 191 15.36 -9.08 -36.38
C GLY A 191 14.43 -9.00 -35.16
N SER A 192 13.14 -9.36 -35.15
CA SER A 192 12.41 -10.60 -35.54
C SER A 192 12.58 -11.77 -34.57
N GLY A 193 11.45 -12.23 -33.98
CA GLY A 193 11.26 -13.55 -33.36
C GLY A 193 11.51 -13.59 -31.84
N GLY A 194 10.76 -14.31 -31.00
CA GLY A 194 9.74 -15.32 -31.23
C GLY A 194 9.22 -15.87 -29.88
N THR A 195 8.11 -16.60 -29.97
CA THR A 195 7.25 -17.22 -28.95
C THR A 195 7.83 -18.40 -28.16
N SER A 196 7.41 -18.58 -26.91
CA SER A 196 7.10 -19.86 -26.23
C SER A 196 6.72 -19.56 -24.76
N GLY A 197 5.58 -19.97 -24.19
CA GLY A 197 4.99 -21.31 -24.18
C GLY A 197 5.55 -22.09 -22.99
N GLY A 198 4.76 -22.29 -21.92
CA GLY A 198 5.22 -23.08 -20.77
C GLY A 198 4.27 -23.10 -19.57
N THR A 199 3.23 -23.92 -19.64
CA THR A 199 2.42 -24.40 -18.51
C THR A 199 3.18 -25.52 -17.79
N ILE A 200 3.36 -25.46 -16.47
CA ILE A 200 3.69 -26.65 -15.64
C ILE A 200 2.93 -26.57 -14.32
N ALA A 201 2.16 -27.62 -14.06
CA ALA A 201 1.44 -27.91 -12.83
C ALA A 201 2.10 -29.09 -12.08
N ALA A 202 1.73 -29.21 -10.79
CA ALA A 202 1.85 -30.35 -9.86
C ALA A 202 3.14 -30.50 -9.02
N ALA A 203 3.01 -30.42 -7.69
CA ALA A 203 2.93 -31.61 -6.81
C ALA A 203 2.97 -31.22 -5.31
N VAL A 204 1.83 -31.33 -4.60
CA VAL A 204 1.76 -31.23 -3.12
C VAL A 204 0.96 -32.42 -2.58
N VAL A 205 1.58 -33.59 -2.47
CA VAL A 205 0.97 -34.79 -1.86
C VAL A 205 1.67 -35.19 -0.55
N VAL A 206 2.79 -34.54 -0.21
CA VAL A 206 3.61 -34.93 0.95
C VAL A 206 3.04 -34.52 2.33
N PRO A 207 2.35 -33.38 2.55
CA PRO A 207 2.02 -32.95 3.91
C PRO A 207 0.84 -33.71 4.56
N VAL A 208 -0.05 -34.32 3.77
CA VAL A 208 -1.27 -34.96 4.29
C VAL A 208 -0.96 -36.30 5.00
N VAL A 209 -0.03 -37.08 4.47
CA VAL A 209 0.34 -38.39 5.04
C VAL A 209 1.01 -38.23 6.41
N VAL A 210 1.81 -37.16 6.58
CA VAL A 210 2.48 -36.86 7.85
C VAL A 210 1.48 -36.44 8.93
N LEU A 211 0.47 -35.61 8.58
CA LEU A 211 -0.55 -35.18 9.54
C LEU A 211 -1.45 -36.33 10.00
N LEU A 212 -1.80 -37.27 9.11
CA LEU A 212 -2.60 -38.45 9.47
C LEU A 212 -1.81 -39.43 10.36
N ALA A 213 -0.51 -39.60 10.11
CA ALA A 213 0.36 -40.42 10.97
C ALA A 213 0.49 -39.83 12.38
N LEU A 214 0.63 -38.51 12.51
CA LEU A 214 0.73 -37.82 13.80
C LEU A 214 -0.59 -37.86 14.59
N LEU A 215 -1.73 -37.68 13.93
CA LEU A 215 -3.06 -37.83 14.56
C LEU A 215 -3.31 -39.27 15.01
N GLY A 216 -2.93 -40.26 14.20
CA GLY A 216 -3.04 -41.68 14.56
C GLY A 216 -2.20 -42.02 15.79
N ALA A 217 -0.94 -41.57 15.84
CA ALA A 217 -0.05 -41.79 16.97
C ALA A 217 -0.57 -41.13 18.26
N PHE A 218 -1.09 -39.90 18.17
CA PHE A 218 -1.62 -39.17 19.32
C PHE A 218 -2.87 -39.85 19.93
N LEU A 219 -3.82 -40.26 19.09
CA LEU A 219 -5.04 -40.94 19.54
C LEU A 219 -4.74 -42.31 20.15
N TRP A 220 -3.77 -43.05 19.59
CA TRP A 220 -3.35 -44.33 20.15
C TRP A 220 -2.67 -44.17 21.51
N TRP A 221 -1.83 -43.14 21.67
CA TRP A 221 -1.18 -42.84 22.95
C TRP A 221 -2.19 -42.46 24.04
N ARG A 222 -3.22 -41.68 23.67
CA ARG A 222 -4.31 -41.30 24.59
C ARG A 222 -5.18 -42.48 25.01
N ARG A 223 -5.24 -43.54 24.20
CA ARG A 223 -5.97 -44.78 24.54
C ARG A 223 -5.20 -45.73 25.45
N ARG A 224 -3.87 -45.57 25.55
CA ARG A 224 -3.00 -46.40 26.39
C ARG A 224 -2.67 -45.80 27.75
N ARG A 225 -2.98 -44.52 27.96
CA ARG A 225 -3.06 -43.90 29.29
C ARG A 225 -4.48 -44.01 29.81
#